data_AF-A0A947F0C8-F1
#
_entry.id   AF-A0A947F0C8-F1
#
_cell.length_a   1.000
_cell.length_b   1.000
_cell.length_c   1.000
_cell.angle_alpha   90.00
_cell.angle_beta   90.00
_cell.angle_gamma   90.00
#
_symmetry.space_group_name_H-M   'P 1'
#
loop_
_entity.id
_entity.type
_entity.pdbx_description
1 polymer ?
#
loop_
_entity_poly.entity_id
_entity_poly.type
_entity_poly.pdbx_seq_one_letter_code
_entity_poly.pdbx_strand_id
1 'polypeptide(L)'
;MTLYAPWEKAFKKVSTPFEHFIHAQTTTGLILMFMTILALIFANSPFSNSYAHFFHTKIDFDVGTWELSHTIHHWINDGLMAIFFFIIGLEIKREILVGELSNMKVALLPILAAIGGMIFPALIYLSINSGTQGAGGWGIPMATDIAFAISALVLLGKRVPPALVTFLVALAIVDDLGAVLVIALFYTEQIHMIPLMLAGASFLILVLFNRFGIHMILPYFIVGLCMWFFMLESGVHATIAGVIAALAIPSKPKLSPVGFRKDAKKLLDEYDTYPIDTKHGMNERQKAILLKLESNINAISTPAARLERDLHLPVALVVIP
;
A
#
# COMPACT_ATOMS: atom_id res chain seq x y z
N MET A 1 27.86 1.77 24.34
CA MET A 1 27.34 1.77 25.72
C MET A 1 25.85 2.05 25.62
N THR A 2 24.99 1.05 25.85
CA THR A 2 23.53 1.24 25.81
C THR A 2 23.07 1.76 27.16
N LEU A 3 22.57 3.00 27.17
CA LEU A 3 22.01 3.65 28.35
C LEU A 3 20.60 3.13 28.55
N TYR A 4 20.47 1.95 29.13
CA TYR A 4 19.16 1.41 29.48
C TYR A 4 18.65 2.08 30.76
N ALA A 5 17.48 2.72 30.71
CA ALA A 5 16.77 3.01 31.95
C ALA A 5 16.31 1.67 32.58
N PRO A 6 16.36 1.52 33.92
CA PRO A 6 16.12 0.22 34.58
C PRO A 6 14.73 -0.36 34.28
N TRP A 7 13.75 0.51 34.06
CA TRP A 7 12.38 0.13 33.66
C TRP A 7 12.22 -0.09 32.16
N GLU A 8 13.15 0.39 31.34
CA GLU A 8 13.13 0.22 29.89
C GLU A 8 13.40 -1.24 29.50
N LYS A 9 14.14 -2.00 30.31
CA LYS A 9 14.25 -3.47 30.14
C LYS A 9 12.94 -4.18 30.45
N ALA A 10 12.16 -3.72 31.42
CA ALA A 10 10.84 -4.29 31.72
C ALA A 10 9.81 -3.89 30.66
N PHE A 11 9.85 -2.64 30.19
CA PHE A 11 9.03 -2.14 29.09
C PHE A 11 9.42 -2.78 27.76
N LYS A 12 10.71 -2.96 27.45
CA LYS A 12 11.18 -3.75 26.31
C LYS A 12 10.84 -5.23 26.46
N LYS A 13 10.84 -5.81 27.66
CA LYS A 13 10.37 -7.21 27.82
C LYS A 13 8.86 -7.36 27.50
N VAL A 14 8.09 -6.27 27.58
CA VAL A 14 6.68 -6.20 27.14
C VAL A 14 6.56 -5.68 25.69
N SER A 15 7.49 -4.85 25.20
CA SER A 15 7.42 -4.20 23.87
C SER A 15 8.27 -4.86 22.79
N THR A 16 9.28 -5.66 23.11
CA THR A 16 10.20 -6.32 22.15
C THR A 16 9.96 -7.81 21.90
N PRO A 17 8.85 -8.42 22.35
CA PRO A 17 8.23 -9.50 21.59
C PRO A 17 7.28 -8.91 20.55
N PHE A 18 6.53 -7.87 20.89
CA PHE A 18 5.51 -7.28 20.02
C PHE A 18 6.14 -6.58 18.79
N GLU A 19 7.21 -5.80 18.95
CA GLU A 19 7.88 -5.11 17.83
C GLU A 19 8.64 -6.08 16.89
N HIS A 20 9.18 -7.18 17.44
CA HIS A 20 9.85 -8.23 16.66
C HIS A 20 8.85 -9.24 16.05
N PHE A 21 7.68 -9.40 16.67
CA PHE A 21 6.51 -10.09 16.12
C PHE A 21 5.93 -9.26 14.98
N ILE A 22 5.80 -7.95 15.13
CA ILE A 22 5.36 -6.99 14.10
C ILE A 22 6.31 -6.93 12.89
N HIS A 23 7.59 -7.30 13.04
CA HIS A 23 8.53 -7.48 11.92
C HIS A 23 8.46 -8.85 11.24
N ALA A 24 7.63 -9.78 11.71
CA ALA A 24 7.35 -11.01 11.01
C ALA A 24 6.07 -10.85 10.18
N GLN A 25 6.16 -11.04 8.85
CA GLN A 25 4.99 -11.19 7.97
C GLN A 25 3.91 -12.13 8.54
N THR A 26 4.32 -13.06 9.42
CA THR A 26 3.44 -13.95 10.19
C THR A 26 2.40 -13.22 11.06
N THR A 27 2.75 -12.09 11.66
CA THR A 27 1.88 -11.36 12.60
C THR A 27 0.73 -10.67 11.90
N THR A 28 1.03 -9.99 10.79
CA THR A 28 0.04 -9.45 9.87
C THR A 28 -0.95 -10.54 9.46
N GLY A 29 -0.45 -11.71 9.07
CA GLY A 29 -1.28 -12.84 8.69
C GLY A 29 -2.18 -13.38 9.78
N LEU A 30 -1.65 -13.50 11.01
CA LEU A 30 -2.43 -13.94 12.16
C LEU A 30 -3.52 -12.93 12.53
N ILE A 31 -3.23 -11.63 12.43
CA ILE A 31 -4.22 -10.57 12.69
C ILE A 31 -5.33 -10.62 11.63
N LEU A 32 -4.98 -10.72 10.35
CA LEU A 32 -5.95 -10.87 9.26
C LEU A 32 -6.86 -12.08 9.51
N MET A 33 -6.27 -13.25 9.78
CA MET A 33 -7.02 -14.47 10.08
C MET A 33 -7.93 -14.31 11.31
N PHE A 34 -7.43 -13.66 12.36
CA PHE A 34 -8.21 -13.37 13.55
C PHE A 34 -9.40 -12.45 13.25
N MET A 35 -9.21 -11.38 12.47
CA MET A 35 -10.29 -10.48 12.06
C MET A 35 -11.30 -11.18 11.16
N THR A 36 -10.87 -12.05 10.25
CA THR A 36 -11.79 -12.89 9.45
C THR A 36 -12.66 -13.78 10.35
N ILE A 37 -12.06 -14.47 11.34
CA ILE A 37 -12.80 -15.30 12.29
C ILE A 37 -13.78 -14.45 13.10
N LEU A 38 -13.34 -13.27 13.56
CA LEU A 38 -14.18 -12.34 14.31
C LEU A 38 -15.38 -11.88 13.46
N ALA A 39 -15.16 -11.49 12.20
CA ALA A 39 -16.20 -11.10 11.26
C ALA A 39 -17.20 -12.24 11.02
N LEU A 40 -16.72 -13.48 10.86
CA LEU A 40 -17.58 -14.67 10.73
C LEU A 40 -18.41 -14.93 11.99
N ILE A 41 -17.84 -14.76 13.18
CA ILE A 41 -18.56 -14.88 14.44
C ILE A 41 -19.67 -13.82 14.50
N PHE A 42 -19.37 -12.54 14.24
CA PHE A 42 -20.37 -11.48 14.24
C PHE A 42 -21.49 -11.75 13.23
N ALA A 43 -21.14 -12.12 12.00
CA ALA A 43 -22.08 -12.40 10.92
C ALA A 43 -23.02 -13.60 11.22
N ASN A 44 -22.58 -14.58 12.01
CA ASN A 44 -23.38 -15.77 12.37
C ASN A 44 -23.94 -15.72 13.80
N SER A 45 -23.72 -14.63 14.54
CA SER A 45 -24.20 -14.45 15.91
C SER A 45 -25.60 -13.83 15.96
N PRO A 46 -26.26 -13.77 17.14
CA PRO A 46 -27.49 -13.00 17.32
C PRO A 46 -27.36 -11.50 17.00
N PHE A 47 -26.12 -10.98 16.90
CA PHE A 47 -25.84 -9.59 16.52
C PHE A 47 -25.73 -9.39 15.01
N SER A 48 -25.95 -10.42 14.18
CA SER A 48 -25.80 -10.36 12.72
C SER A 48 -26.61 -9.23 12.08
N ASN A 49 -27.83 -9.00 12.54
CA ASN A 49 -28.68 -7.92 12.04
C ASN A 49 -28.11 -6.54 12.37
N SER A 50 -27.64 -6.32 13.60
CA SER A 50 -27.01 -5.05 13.99
C SER A 50 -25.70 -4.82 13.25
N TYR A 51 -24.92 -5.88 13.05
CA TYR A 51 -23.68 -5.86 12.27
C TYR A 51 -23.94 -5.49 10.81
N ALA A 52 -24.90 -6.16 10.15
CA ALA A 52 -25.28 -5.84 8.77
C ALA A 52 -25.86 -4.43 8.66
N HIS A 53 -26.74 -4.02 9.58
CA HIS A 53 -27.32 -2.68 9.58
C HIS A 53 -26.25 -1.59 9.70
N PHE A 54 -25.23 -1.78 10.54
CA PHE A 54 -24.12 -0.85 10.65
C PHE A 54 -23.44 -0.63 9.29
N PHE A 55 -23.04 -1.70 8.61
CA PHE A 55 -22.37 -1.58 7.30
C PHE A 55 -23.28 -1.07 6.17
N HIS A 56 -24.58 -1.33 6.25
CA HIS A 56 -25.57 -0.83 5.28
C HIS A 56 -26.15 0.54 5.65
N THR A 57 -25.72 1.15 6.75
CA THR A 57 -26.12 2.52 7.10
C THR A 57 -25.61 3.46 6.01
N LYS A 58 -26.50 4.31 5.48
CA LYS A 58 -26.16 5.29 4.46
C LYS A 58 -25.57 6.55 5.08
N ILE A 59 -24.52 7.06 4.43
CA ILE A 59 -23.99 8.40 4.69
C ILE A 59 -24.29 9.20 3.43
N ASP A 60 -25.21 10.15 3.59
CA ASP A 60 -25.70 11.00 2.52
C ASP A 60 -25.06 12.40 2.69
N PHE A 61 -24.43 12.89 1.62
CA PHE A 61 -23.89 14.23 1.54
C PHE A 61 -24.64 15.02 0.48
N ASP A 62 -25.45 15.98 0.92
CA ASP A 62 -26.26 16.81 0.03
C ASP A 62 -25.75 18.24 0.01
N VAL A 63 -25.40 18.75 -1.19
CA VAL A 63 -25.01 20.14 -1.41
C VAL A 63 -25.77 20.69 -2.62
N GLY A 64 -26.92 21.31 -2.36
CA GLY A 64 -27.77 21.88 -3.41
C GLY A 64 -28.45 20.79 -4.24
N THR A 65 -28.08 20.65 -5.52
CA THR A 65 -28.59 19.61 -6.43
C THR A 65 -27.66 18.41 -6.56
N TRP A 66 -26.52 18.43 -5.84
CA TRP A 66 -25.57 17.33 -5.80
C TRP A 66 -25.86 16.49 -4.56
N GLU A 67 -26.07 15.19 -4.77
CA GLU A 67 -26.39 14.20 -3.75
C GLU A 67 -25.39 13.04 -3.89
N LEU A 68 -24.64 12.75 -2.82
CA LEU A 68 -23.74 11.61 -2.75
C LEU A 68 -24.19 10.71 -1.59
N SER A 69 -24.87 9.60 -1.94
CA SER A 69 -25.43 8.64 -0.98
C SER A 69 -24.73 7.29 -1.13
N HIS A 70 -23.85 6.93 -0.21
CA HIS A 70 -23.22 5.61 -0.17
C HIS A 70 -23.31 4.97 1.21
N THR A 71 -23.31 3.65 1.25
CA THR A 71 -23.27 2.90 2.51
C THR A 71 -21.90 3.03 3.17
N ILE A 72 -21.84 2.86 4.50
CA ILE A 72 -20.58 2.76 5.24
C ILE A 72 -19.67 1.71 4.61
N HIS A 73 -20.21 0.55 4.23
CA HIS A 73 -19.46 -0.51 3.54
C HIS A 73 -18.79 -0.01 2.25
N HIS A 74 -19.51 0.75 1.43
CA HIS A 74 -18.97 1.26 0.18
C HIS A 74 -17.85 2.28 0.41
N TRP A 75 -18.04 3.23 1.35
CA TRP A 75 -17.01 4.20 1.73
C TRP A 75 -15.74 3.53 2.27
N ILE A 76 -15.91 2.52 3.14
CA ILE A 76 -14.80 1.75 3.68
C ILE A 76 -14.08 1.03 2.55
N ASN A 77 -14.79 0.31 1.68
CA ASN A 77 -14.15 -0.42 0.59
C ASN A 77 -13.41 0.53 -0.36
N ASP A 78 -14.05 1.56 -0.88
CA ASP A 78 -13.43 2.44 -1.88
C ASP A 78 -12.27 3.27 -1.29
N GLY A 79 -12.37 3.65 0.00
CA GLY A 79 -11.33 4.37 0.71
C GLY A 79 -10.13 3.49 1.08
N LEU A 80 -10.38 2.38 1.77
CA LEU A 80 -9.32 1.45 2.19
C LEU A 80 -8.65 0.78 1.00
N MET A 81 -9.42 0.35 -0.01
CA MET A 81 -8.86 -0.25 -1.22
C MET A 81 -8.05 0.78 -2.04
N ALA A 82 -8.43 2.05 -2.06
CA ALA A 82 -7.60 3.07 -2.69
C ALA A 82 -6.23 3.23 -1.99
N ILE A 83 -6.19 3.14 -0.66
CA ILE A 83 -4.93 3.14 0.10
C ILE A 83 -4.12 1.87 -0.18
N PHE A 84 -4.76 0.70 -0.19
CA PHE A 84 -4.12 -0.57 -0.53
C PHE A 84 -3.50 -0.54 -1.93
N PHE A 85 -4.28 -0.16 -2.94
CA PHE A 85 -3.83 -0.07 -4.33
C PHE A 85 -2.82 1.06 -4.57
N PHE A 86 -2.82 2.09 -3.74
CA PHE A 86 -1.74 3.09 -3.73
C PHE A 86 -0.41 2.47 -3.32
N ILE A 87 -0.36 1.63 -2.28
CA ILE A 87 0.87 0.90 -1.92
C ILE A 87 1.27 -0.07 -3.02
N ILE A 88 0.33 -0.87 -3.55
CA ILE A 88 0.61 -1.78 -4.67
C ILE A 88 1.15 -0.99 -5.88
N GLY A 89 0.61 0.21 -6.13
CA GLY A 89 1.09 1.14 -7.14
C GLY A 89 2.53 1.65 -6.92
N LEU A 90 2.94 1.83 -5.66
CA LEU A 90 4.33 2.16 -5.32
C LEU A 90 5.25 0.95 -5.50
N GLU A 91 4.81 -0.22 -5.06
CA GLU A 91 5.54 -1.49 -5.15
C GLU A 91 5.80 -1.87 -6.61
N ILE A 92 4.76 -1.87 -7.47
CA ILE A 92 4.89 -2.17 -8.90
C ILE A 92 5.84 -1.19 -9.58
N LYS A 93 5.76 0.09 -9.21
CA LYS A 93 6.67 1.11 -9.75
C LYS A 93 8.11 0.82 -9.36
N ARG A 94 8.37 0.44 -8.11
CA ARG A 94 9.69 0.06 -7.62
C ARG A 94 10.19 -1.19 -8.36
N GLU A 95 9.36 -2.22 -8.48
CA GLU A 95 9.70 -3.47 -9.16
C GLU A 95 10.09 -3.26 -10.62
N ILE A 96 9.36 -2.41 -11.36
CA ILE A 96 9.65 -2.07 -12.75
C ILE A 96 10.96 -1.26 -12.88
N LEU A 97 11.25 -0.37 -11.93
CA LEU A 97 12.40 0.53 -12.04
C LEU A 97 13.71 -0.10 -11.55
N VAL A 98 13.68 -0.84 -10.44
CA VAL A 98 14.88 -1.32 -9.75
C VAL A 98 14.76 -2.76 -9.22
N GLY A 99 13.58 -3.38 -9.30
CA GLY A 99 13.34 -4.73 -8.79
C GLY A 99 13.43 -5.82 -9.86
N GLU A 100 12.76 -6.94 -9.62
CA GLU A 100 12.81 -8.13 -10.49
C GLU A 100 12.09 -7.91 -11.81
N LEU A 101 11.04 -7.09 -11.82
CA LEU A 101 10.31 -6.74 -13.04
C LEU A 101 11.10 -5.82 -13.98
N SER A 102 12.19 -5.20 -13.52
CA SER A 102 13.08 -4.38 -14.37
C SER A 102 13.82 -5.22 -15.42
N ASN A 103 14.04 -6.50 -15.15
CA ASN A 103 14.67 -7.43 -16.09
C ASN A 103 13.60 -8.27 -16.79
N MET A 104 13.33 -7.94 -18.06
CA MET A 104 12.31 -8.62 -18.87
C MET A 104 12.44 -10.16 -18.88
N LYS A 105 13.66 -10.70 -18.82
CA LYS A 105 13.86 -12.17 -18.81
C LYS A 105 13.38 -12.81 -17.51
N VAL A 106 13.50 -12.11 -16.39
CA VAL A 106 13.05 -12.57 -15.06
C VAL A 106 11.56 -12.28 -14.91
N ALA A 107 11.12 -11.10 -15.33
CA ALA A 107 9.73 -10.62 -15.27
C ALA A 107 8.75 -11.49 -16.06
N LEU A 108 9.19 -12.12 -17.15
CA LEU A 108 8.33 -12.89 -18.04
C LEU A 108 7.63 -14.04 -17.31
N LEU A 109 8.32 -14.72 -16.39
CA LEU A 109 7.77 -15.87 -15.69
C LEU A 109 6.61 -15.48 -14.74
N PRO A 110 6.75 -14.51 -13.81
CA PRO A 110 5.63 -14.01 -13.01
C PRO A 110 4.48 -13.47 -13.86
N ILE A 111 4.77 -12.71 -14.92
CA ILE A 111 3.73 -12.10 -15.77
C ILE A 111 2.90 -13.17 -16.48
N LEU A 112 3.54 -14.17 -17.10
CA LEU A 112 2.82 -15.25 -17.78
C LEU A 112 2.05 -16.13 -16.79
N ALA A 113 2.63 -16.39 -15.62
CA ALA A 113 1.97 -17.14 -14.56
C ALA A 113 0.72 -16.40 -14.05
N ALA A 114 0.81 -15.08 -13.86
CA ALA A 114 -0.30 -14.21 -13.48
C ALA A 114 -1.41 -14.19 -14.55
N ILE A 115 -1.05 -13.89 -15.81
CA ILE A 115 -2.02 -13.88 -16.92
C ILE A 115 -2.73 -15.24 -17.05
N GLY A 116 -2.01 -16.35 -16.92
CA GLY A 116 -2.62 -17.68 -16.88
C GLY A 116 -3.51 -17.88 -15.66
N GLY A 117 -3.02 -17.50 -14.47
CA GLY A 117 -3.74 -17.50 -13.20
C GLY A 117 -5.01 -16.66 -13.21
N MET A 118 -5.11 -15.67 -14.10
CA MET A 118 -6.30 -14.85 -14.28
C MET A 118 -7.27 -15.44 -15.32
N ILE A 119 -6.74 -15.77 -16.51
CA ILE A 119 -7.57 -16.19 -17.65
C ILE A 119 -8.25 -17.53 -17.38
N PHE A 120 -7.52 -18.52 -16.84
CA PHE A 120 -8.08 -19.86 -16.66
C PHE A 120 -9.23 -19.90 -15.64
N PRO A 121 -9.12 -19.31 -14.43
CA PRO A 121 -10.24 -19.26 -13.49
C PRO A 121 -11.46 -18.51 -14.04
N ALA A 122 -11.27 -17.40 -14.76
CA ALA A 122 -12.34 -16.66 -15.41
C ALA A 122 -13.08 -17.52 -16.47
N LEU A 123 -12.34 -18.21 -17.32
CA LEU A 123 -12.90 -19.09 -18.35
C LEU A 123 -13.64 -20.29 -17.74
N ILE A 124 -13.06 -20.91 -16.70
CA ILE A 124 -13.70 -22.01 -15.99
C ILE A 124 -15.01 -21.54 -15.37
N TYR A 125 -15.02 -20.38 -14.69
CA TYR A 125 -16.23 -19.80 -14.13
C TYR A 125 -17.30 -19.52 -15.18
N LEU A 126 -16.92 -18.90 -16.31
CA LEU A 126 -17.84 -18.62 -17.41
C LEU A 126 -18.42 -19.90 -18.02
N SER A 127 -17.60 -20.93 -18.21
CA SER A 127 -18.08 -22.21 -18.77
C SER A 127 -19.12 -22.89 -17.88
N ILE A 128 -19.01 -22.74 -16.57
CA ILE A 128 -19.96 -23.31 -15.59
C ILE A 128 -21.20 -22.43 -15.44
N ASN A 129 -21.04 -21.09 -15.42
CA ASN A 129 -22.12 -20.13 -15.17
C ASN A 129 -22.73 -19.50 -16.43
N SER A 130 -22.34 -19.95 -17.63
CA SER A 130 -22.87 -19.40 -18.87
C SER A 130 -24.39 -19.54 -18.93
N GLY A 131 -25.08 -18.41 -19.18
CA GLY A 131 -26.54 -18.36 -19.25
C GLY A 131 -27.26 -18.27 -17.91
N THR A 132 -26.54 -18.21 -16.78
CA THR A 132 -27.13 -17.91 -15.47
C THR A 132 -27.01 -16.42 -15.15
N GLN A 133 -27.77 -15.94 -14.16
CA GLN A 133 -27.62 -14.56 -13.65
C GLN A 133 -26.21 -14.27 -13.11
N GLY A 134 -25.47 -15.31 -12.71
CA GLY A 134 -24.11 -15.20 -12.19
C GLY A 134 -23.03 -15.00 -13.26
N ALA A 135 -23.35 -15.11 -14.56
CA ALA A 135 -22.34 -15.01 -15.63
C ALA A 135 -21.53 -13.70 -15.61
N GLY A 136 -22.13 -12.61 -15.10
CA GLY A 136 -21.47 -11.32 -14.93
C GLY A 136 -20.33 -11.34 -13.89
N GLY A 137 -20.27 -12.34 -13.00
CA GLY A 137 -19.27 -12.44 -11.93
C GLY A 137 -17.93 -13.08 -12.32
N TRP A 138 -17.60 -13.14 -13.62
CA TRP A 138 -16.41 -13.85 -14.11
C TRP A 138 -15.07 -13.29 -13.64
N GLY A 139 -15.02 -12.01 -13.23
CA GLY A 139 -13.84 -11.38 -12.65
C GLY A 139 -13.60 -11.75 -11.17
N ILE A 140 -14.59 -12.33 -10.48
CA ILE A 140 -14.47 -12.73 -9.05
C ILE A 140 -13.34 -13.75 -8.81
N PRO A 141 -13.23 -14.88 -9.54
CA PRO A 141 -12.20 -15.90 -9.29
C PRO A 141 -10.79 -15.50 -9.75
N MET A 142 -10.62 -14.28 -10.28
CA MET A 142 -9.37 -13.83 -10.88
C MET A 142 -8.40 -13.21 -9.87
N ALA A 143 -8.93 -12.63 -8.78
CA ALA A 143 -8.13 -11.95 -7.77
C ALA A 143 -7.52 -12.93 -6.76
N THR A 144 -6.28 -12.67 -6.34
CA THR A 144 -5.57 -13.46 -5.34
C THR A 144 -5.22 -12.59 -4.14
N ASP A 145 -5.72 -12.91 -2.94
CA ASP A 145 -5.34 -12.18 -1.73
C ASP A 145 -3.87 -12.45 -1.36
N ILE A 146 -3.00 -11.50 -1.71
CA ILE A 146 -1.56 -11.55 -1.42
C ILE A 146 -1.25 -11.68 0.07
N ALA A 147 -2.01 -10.98 0.92
CA ALA A 147 -1.76 -10.96 2.36
C ALA A 147 -2.04 -12.35 2.93
N PHE A 148 -3.13 -12.98 2.53
CA PHE A 148 -3.45 -14.34 2.95
C PHE A 148 -2.47 -15.37 2.38
N ALA A 149 -2.12 -15.27 1.09
CA ALA A 149 -1.21 -16.20 0.42
C ALA A 149 0.19 -16.19 1.05
N ILE A 150 0.77 -15.02 1.29
CA ILE A 150 2.07 -14.88 1.97
C ILE A 150 1.98 -15.39 3.40
N SER A 151 0.89 -15.09 4.11
CA SER A 151 0.70 -15.52 5.50
C SER A 151 0.67 -17.04 5.63
N ALA A 152 -0.09 -17.72 4.76
CA ALA A 152 -0.13 -19.17 4.70
C ALA A 152 1.26 -19.77 4.38
N LEU A 153 2.00 -19.15 3.47
CA LEU A 153 3.34 -19.57 3.08
C LEU A 153 4.36 -19.41 4.22
N VAL A 154 4.28 -18.30 4.96
CA VAL A 154 5.18 -18.01 6.09
C VAL A 154 4.91 -18.94 7.28
N LEU A 155 3.67 -19.42 7.46
CA LEU A 155 3.35 -20.44 8.47
C LEU A 155 4.07 -21.78 8.22
N LEU A 156 4.47 -22.08 6.98
CA LEU A 156 5.30 -23.25 6.66
C LEU A 156 6.77 -23.06 7.08
N GLY A 157 7.15 -21.84 7.49
CA GLY A 157 8.43 -21.51 8.08
C GLY A 157 9.62 -21.79 7.16
N LYS A 158 10.64 -22.46 7.69
CA LYS A 158 11.93 -22.70 7.00
C LYS A 158 11.84 -23.63 5.78
N ARG A 159 10.68 -24.23 5.49
CA ARG A 159 10.50 -25.16 4.36
C ARG A 159 10.35 -24.45 3.02
N VAL A 160 10.05 -23.15 3.04
CA VAL A 160 9.81 -22.37 1.82
C VAL A 160 11.07 -21.63 1.42
N PRO A 161 11.56 -21.79 0.18
CA PRO A 161 12.67 -21.00 -0.35
C PRO A 161 12.31 -19.50 -0.42
N PRO A 162 13.22 -18.58 -0.07
CA PRO A 162 12.97 -17.14 -0.20
C PRO A 162 12.57 -16.71 -1.61
N ALA A 163 13.15 -17.35 -2.63
CA ALA A 163 12.83 -17.11 -4.03
C ALA A 163 11.35 -17.37 -4.36
N LEU A 164 10.69 -18.32 -3.68
CA LEU A 164 9.27 -18.61 -3.90
C LEU A 164 8.36 -17.53 -3.30
N VAL A 165 8.79 -16.91 -2.19
CA VAL A 165 8.10 -15.77 -1.59
C VAL A 165 8.19 -14.57 -2.52
N THR A 166 9.38 -14.26 -3.04
CA THR A 166 9.56 -13.14 -3.97
C THR A 166 8.79 -13.36 -5.27
N PHE A 167 8.82 -14.58 -5.81
CA PHE A 167 8.02 -14.95 -6.99
C PHE A 167 6.51 -14.75 -6.75
N LEU A 168 6.00 -15.20 -5.60
CA LEU A 168 4.59 -15.07 -5.26
C LEU A 168 4.17 -13.60 -5.11
N VAL A 169 5.02 -12.78 -4.49
CA VAL A 169 4.79 -11.33 -4.38
C VAL A 169 4.70 -10.70 -5.77
N ALA A 170 5.65 -11.00 -6.67
CA ALA A 170 5.65 -10.47 -8.03
C ALA A 170 4.42 -10.93 -8.83
N LEU A 171 4.04 -12.20 -8.72
CA LEU A 171 2.83 -12.75 -9.35
C LEU A 171 1.58 -12.04 -8.86
N ALA A 172 1.42 -11.92 -7.53
CA ALA A 172 0.24 -11.33 -6.92
C ALA A 172 0.08 -9.84 -7.26
N ILE A 173 1.18 -9.08 -7.35
CA ILE A 173 1.12 -7.67 -7.80
C ILE A 173 0.59 -7.57 -9.23
N VAL A 174 1.02 -8.46 -10.13
CA VAL A 174 0.54 -8.47 -11.52
C VAL A 174 -0.92 -8.89 -11.60
N ASP A 175 -1.32 -9.93 -10.85
CA ASP A 175 -2.71 -10.37 -10.73
C ASP A 175 -3.62 -9.25 -10.19
N ASP A 176 -3.23 -8.59 -9.11
CA ASP A 176 -4.01 -7.52 -8.47
C ASP A 176 -4.20 -6.31 -9.40
N LEU A 177 -3.13 -5.88 -10.08
CA LEU A 177 -3.20 -4.80 -11.05
C LEU A 177 -4.07 -5.19 -12.26
N GLY A 178 -3.93 -6.43 -12.73
CA GLY A 178 -4.75 -7.00 -13.78
C GLY A 178 -6.23 -7.07 -13.38
N ALA A 179 -6.50 -7.47 -12.14
CA ALA A 179 -7.85 -7.54 -11.57
C ALA A 179 -8.52 -6.18 -11.51
N VAL A 180 -7.81 -5.16 -10.99
CA VAL A 180 -8.32 -3.79 -11.00
C VAL A 180 -8.56 -3.27 -12.40
N LEU A 181 -7.68 -3.56 -13.36
CA LEU A 181 -7.86 -3.13 -14.75
C LEU A 181 -9.10 -3.78 -15.38
N VAL A 182 -9.33 -5.07 -15.13
CA VAL A 182 -10.52 -5.78 -15.62
C VAL A 182 -11.79 -5.22 -14.98
N ILE A 183 -11.78 -5.02 -13.66
CA ILE A 183 -12.89 -4.43 -12.91
C ILE A 183 -13.20 -3.03 -13.48
N ALA A 184 -12.18 -2.20 -13.70
CA ALA A 184 -12.31 -0.88 -14.29
C ALA A 184 -12.97 -0.87 -15.68
N LEU A 185 -12.58 -1.80 -16.55
CA LEU A 185 -13.00 -1.80 -17.95
C LEU A 185 -14.34 -2.50 -18.19
N PHE A 186 -14.65 -3.54 -17.41
CA PHE A 186 -15.80 -4.42 -17.65
C PHE A 186 -16.94 -4.25 -16.66
N TYR A 187 -16.69 -3.66 -15.48
CA TYR A 187 -17.69 -3.51 -14.41
C TYR A 187 -18.10 -2.03 -14.19
N THR A 188 -17.74 -1.14 -15.10
CA THR A 188 -18.18 0.26 -15.06
C THR A 188 -19.53 0.38 -15.78
N GLU A 189 -20.61 0.63 -15.03
CA GLU A 189 -21.97 0.70 -15.58
C GLU A 189 -22.28 2.04 -16.26
N GLN A 190 -21.89 3.16 -15.64
CA GLN A 190 -22.16 4.51 -16.11
C GLN A 190 -20.90 5.36 -15.99
N ILE A 191 -20.64 6.20 -17.01
CA ILE A 191 -19.50 7.11 -17.00
C ILE A 191 -19.99 8.55 -17.02
N HIS A 192 -19.75 9.26 -15.93
CA HIS A 192 -19.98 10.71 -15.88
C HIS A 192 -18.75 11.46 -16.41
N MET A 193 -18.92 12.10 -17.57
CA MET A 193 -17.81 12.73 -18.30
C MET A 193 -17.19 13.91 -17.55
N ILE A 194 -17.97 14.70 -16.81
CA ILE A 194 -17.46 15.88 -16.10
C ILE A 194 -16.51 15.47 -14.96
N PRO A 195 -16.90 14.61 -14.00
CA PRO A 195 -15.97 14.09 -13.00
C PRO A 195 -14.76 13.38 -13.63
N LEU A 196 -14.95 12.63 -14.72
CA LEU A 196 -13.83 11.98 -15.42
C LEU A 196 -12.80 12.99 -15.96
N MET A 197 -13.25 14.10 -16.54
CA MET A 197 -12.35 15.18 -16.99
C MET A 197 -11.61 15.83 -15.81
N LEU A 198 -12.28 16.02 -14.67
CA LEU A 198 -11.66 16.56 -13.45
C LEU A 198 -10.64 15.60 -12.83
N ALA A 199 -10.91 14.29 -12.87
CA ALA A 199 -9.95 13.26 -12.50
C ALA A 199 -8.72 13.30 -13.43
N GLY A 200 -8.93 13.40 -14.75
CA GLY A 200 -7.86 13.56 -15.73
C GLY A 200 -7.03 14.83 -15.52
N ALA A 201 -7.66 15.96 -15.21
CA ALA A 201 -6.98 17.20 -14.87
C ALA A 201 -6.15 17.05 -13.58
N SER A 202 -6.69 16.38 -12.56
CA SER A 202 -5.98 16.11 -11.31
C SER A 202 -4.74 15.23 -11.55
N PHE A 203 -4.87 14.20 -12.39
CA PHE A 203 -3.73 13.39 -12.83
C PHE A 203 -2.65 14.22 -13.52
N LEU A 204 -3.03 15.11 -14.46
CA LEU A 204 -2.08 16.01 -15.12
C LEU A 204 -1.34 16.90 -14.12
N ILE A 205 -2.02 17.39 -13.08
CA ILE A 205 -1.38 18.17 -12.01
C ILE A 205 -0.34 17.32 -11.26
N LEU A 206 -0.66 16.07 -10.91
CA LEU A 206 0.31 15.16 -10.27
C LEU A 206 1.54 14.91 -11.14
N VAL A 207 1.33 14.73 -12.45
CA VAL A 207 2.43 14.57 -13.42
C VAL A 207 3.27 15.85 -13.52
N LEU A 208 2.64 17.03 -13.52
CA LEU A 208 3.35 18.31 -13.51
C LEU A 208 4.19 18.48 -12.24
N PHE A 209 3.66 18.15 -11.06
CA PHE A 209 4.44 18.16 -9.82
C PHE A 209 5.70 17.30 -9.93
N ASN A 210 5.56 16.10 -10.49
CA ASN A 210 6.69 15.19 -10.71
C ASN A 210 7.70 15.77 -11.71
N ARG A 211 7.22 16.36 -12.81
CA ARG A 211 8.05 16.97 -13.83
C ARG A 211 8.80 18.20 -13.31
N PHE A 212 8.19 18.99 -12.44
CA PHE A 212 8.83 20.14 -11.77
C PHE A 212 9.73 19.75 -10.59
N GLY A 213 9.84 18.47 -10.26
CA GLY A 213 10.74 17.99 -9.21
C GLY A 213 10.26 18.30 -7.79
N ILE A 214 8.94 18.38 -7.57
CA ILE A 214 8.38 18.55 -6.23
C ILE A 214 8.56 17.23 -5.46
N HIS A 215 9.49 17.21 -4.50
CA HIS A 215 9.74 16.03 -3.67
C HIS A 215 8.89 15.99 -2.38
N MET A 216 8.06 17.01 -2.14
CA MET A 216 7.12 17.01 -1.00
C MET A 216 5.92 16.12 -1.32
N ILE A 217 5.56 15.24 -0.38
CA ILE A 217 4.48 14.26 -0.55
C ILE A 217 3.09 14.90 -0.42
N LEU A 218 2.94 15.88 0.48
CA LEU A 218 1.63 16.46 0.82
C LEU A 218 0.82 16.96 -0.40
N PRO A 219 1.42 17.69 -1.37
CA PRO A 219 0.70 18.09 -2.58
C PRO A 219 0.17 16.91 -3.41
N TYR A 220 0.92 15.80 -3.50
CA TYR A 220 0.46 14.61 -4.21
C TYR A 220 -0.72 13.95 -3.49
N PHE A 221 -0.69 13.91 -2.16
CA PHE A 221 -1.78 13.34 -1.38
C PHE A 221 -3.08 14.15 -1.53
N ILE A 222 -2.99 15.48 -1.44
CA ILE A 222 -4.16 16.37 -1.60
C ILE A 222 -4.78 16.21 -2.99
N VAL A 223 -3.96 16.30 -4.05
CA VAL A 223 -4.47 16.17 -5.43
C VAL A 223 -4.93 14.74 -5.73
N GLY A 224 -4.24 13.74 -5.17
CA GLY A 224 -4.65 12.33 -5.25
C GLY A 224 -6.01 12.07 -4.61
N LEU A 225 -6.29 12.70 -3.45
CA LEU A 225 -7.60 12.63 -2.79
C LEU A 225 -8.70 13.27 -3.65
N CYS A 226 -8.42 14.44 -4.26
CA CYS A 226 -9.35 15.04 -5.22
C CYS A 226 -9.60 14.13 -6.43
N MET A 227 -8.54 13.53 -6.98
CA MET A 227 -8.65 12.58 -8.10
C MET A 227 -9.49 11.37 -7.72
N TRP A 228 -9.27 10.78 -6.55
CA TRP A 228 -10.06 9.66 -6.02
C TRP A 228 -11.55 10.01 -5.93
N PHE A 229 -11.87 11.17 -5.36
CA PHE A 229 -13.25 11.65 -5.27
C PHE A 229 -13.89 11.85 -6.64
N PHE A 230 -13.17 12.44 -7.61
CA PHE A 230 -13.69 12.58 -8.97
C PHE A 230 -13.83 11.25 -9.71
N MET A 231 -12.99 10.25 -9.39
CA MET A 231 -13.14 8.91 -9.95
C MET A 231 -14.40 8.22 -9.40
N LEU A 232 -14.62 8.28 -8.08
CA LEU A 232 -15.84 7.79 -7.42
C LEU A 232 -17.10 8.33 -8.11
N GLU A 233 -17.16 9.64 -8.34
CA GLU A 233 -18.26 10.32 -9.03
C GLU A 233 -18.34 10.00 -10.54
N SER A 234 -17.22 9.66 -11.17
CA SER A 234 -17.19 9.35 -12.60
C SER A 234 -17.80 7.98 -12.94
N GLY A 235 -18.05 7.15 -11.94
CA GLY A 235 -18.44 5.74 -12.10
C GLY A 235 -17.28 4.81 -12.47
N VAL A 236 -16.07 5.34 -12.64
CA VAL A 236 -14.85 4.54 -12.75
C VAL A 236 -14.42 4.12 -11.34
N HIS A 237 -13.96 2.88 -11.19
CA HIS A 237 -13.53 2.34 -9.91
C HIS A 237 -12.50 3.24 -9.22
N ALA A 238 -12.86 3.77 -8.05
CA ALA A 238 -12.04 4.74 -7.31
C ALA A 238 -10.69 4.15 -6.87
N THR A 239 -10.60 2.83 -6.74
CA THR A 239 -9.37 2.08 -6.41
C THR A 239 -8.21 2.33 -7.38
N ILE A 240 -8.51 2.53 -8.66
CA ILE A 240 -7.51 2.84 -9.69
C ILE A 240 -6.81 4.17 -9.39
N ALA A 241 -7.51 5.11 -8.74
CA ALA A 241 -6.94 6.41 -8.38
C ALA A 241 -5.69 6.24 -7.51
N GLY A 242 -5.69 5.26 -6.60
CA GLY A 242 -4.53 4.91 -5.78
C GLY A 242 -3.33 4.52 -6.64
N VAL A 243 -3.53 3.59 -7.59
CA VAL A 243 -2.47 3.13 -8.50
C VAL A 243 -1.93 4.29 -9.33
N ILE A 244 -2.82 5.07 -9.97
CA ILE A 244 -2.44 6.18 -10.84
C ILE A 244 -1.68 7.26 -10.06
N ALA A 245 -2.14 7.58 -8.85
CA ALA A 245 -1.47 8.55 -7.97
C ALA A 245 -0.06 8.07 -7.60
N ALA A 246 0.09 6.80 -7.22
CA ALA A 246 1.39 6.22 -6.89
C ALA A 246 2.37 6.26 -8.08
N LEU A 247 1.89 5.97 -9.29
CA LEU A 247 2.67 6.08 -10.51
C LEU A 247 3.15 7.51 -10.79
N ALA A 248 2.44 8.53 -10.32
CA ALA A 248 2.86 9.92 -10.46
C ALA A 248 3.92 10.37 -9.43
N ILE A 249 4.13 9.64 -8.32
CA ILE A 249 5.07 10.05 -7.25
C ILE A 249 6.54 9.93 -7.69
N PRO A 250 7.43 10.89 -7.40
CA PRO A 250 8.82 10.81 -7.85
C PRO A 250 9.58 9.59 -7.31
N SER A 251 10.23 8.86 -8.22
CA SER A 251 11.10 7.71 -7.91
C SER A 251 12.59 8.02 -8.13
N LYS A 252 12.94 9.29 -8.27
CA LYS A 252 14.34 9.75 -8.33
C LYS A 252 14.75 10.35 -6.98
N PRO A 253 15.96 10.04 -6.48
CA PRO A 253 16.44 10.61 -5.23
C PRO A 253 16.78 12.09 -5.43
N LYS A 254 16.66 12.88 -4.37
CA LYS A 254 16.99 14.31 -4.38
C LYS A 254 18.50 14.55 -4.42
N LEU A 255 19.27 13.66 -3.79
CA LEU A 255 20.73 13.67 -3.79
C LEU A 255 21.26 12.40 -4.46
N SER A 256 22.34 12.55 -5.24
CA SER A 256 23.05 11.39 -5.77
C SER A 256 23.71 10.60 -4.62
N PRO A 257 23.70 9.26 -4.66
CA PRO A 257 24.43 8.45 -3.68
C PRO A 257 25.95 8.66 -3.73
N VAL A 258 26.46 9.21 -4.85
CA VAL A 258 27.87 9.51 -5.07
C VAL A 258 28.34 10.54 -4.05
N GLY A 259 29.30 10.17 -3.20
CA GLY A 259 29.86 11.06 -2.17
C GLY A 259 29.22 10.94 -0.79
N PHE A 260 28.08 10.26 -0.64
CA PHE A 260 27.39 10.11 0.65
C PHE A 260 28.31 9.58 1.74
N ARG A 261 29.13 8.55 1.45
CA ARG A 261 30.09 8.00 2.43
C ARG A 261 31.04 9.07 2.95
N LYS A 262 31.54 9.95 2.08
CA LYS A 262 32.49 11.01 2.44
C LYS A 262 31.79 12.07 3.31
N ASP A 263 30.58 12.47 2.94
CA ASP A 263 29.81 13.47 3.67
C ASP A 263 29.33 12.94 5.03
N ALA A 264 28.84 11.70 5.08
CA ALA A 264 28.47 11.02 6.31
C ALA A 264 29.67 10.87 7.25
N LYS A 265 30.83 10.45 6.72
CA LYS A 265 32.06 10.36 7.51
C LYS A 265 32.46 11.73 8.06
N LYS A 266 32.41 12.79 7.26
CA LYS A 266 32.70 14.15 7.72
C LYS A 266 31.78 14.60 8.85
N LEU A 267 30.49 14.30 8.77
CA LEU A 267 29.52 14.62 9.83
C LEU A 267 29.78 13.80 11.10
N LEU A 268 30.16 12.53 10.98
CA LEU A 268 30.53 11.69 12.11
C LEU A 268 31.84 12.15 12.76
N ASP A 269 32.85 12.46 11.95
CA ASP A 269 34.12 13.02 12.43
C ASP A 269 33.86 14.35 13.17
N GLU A 270 32.93 15.21 12.68
CA GLU A 270 32.51 16.43 13.36
C GLU A 270 31.74 16.15 14.67
N TYR A 271 30.87 15.13 14.69
CA TYR A 271 30.15 14.69 15.88
C TYR A 271 31.11 14.31 17.03
N ASP A 272 32.20 13.60 16.69
CA ASP A 272 33.20 13.13 17.64
C ASP A 272 34.06 14.27 18.24
N THR A 273 34.08 15.45 17.61
CA THR A 273 34.78 16.62 18.18
C THR A 273 34.08 17.24 19.39
N TYR A 274 32.79 16.94 19.58
CA TYR A 274 32.02 17.47 20.68
C TYR A 274 32.07 16.52 21.88
N PRO A 275 32.45 16.99 23.08
CA PRO A 275 32.51 16.14 24.26
C PRO A 275 31.11 15.62 24.61
N ILE A 276 31.03 14.34 24.93
CA ILE A 276 29.80 13.72 25.44
C ILE A 276 29.54 14.30 26.84
N ASP A 277 28.38 14.92 27.04
CA ASP A 277 27.99 15.43 28.36
C ASP A 277 27.97 14.26 29.37
N THR A 278 28.55 14.48 30.55
CA THR A 278 28.59 13.51 31.64
C THR A 278 27.18 13.09 32.09
N LYS A 279 26.16 13.91 31.80
CA LYS A 279 24.73 13.61 32.02
C LYS A 279 24.02 12.89 30.88
N HIS A 280 24.77 12.40 29.88
CA HIS A 280 24.23 11.65 28.74
C HIS A 280 23.30 12.48 27.84
N GLY A 281 23.36 13.81 27.95
CA GLY A 281 22.71 14.74 27.05
C GLY A 281 23.51 14.92 25.76
N MET A 282 22.83 15.02 24.63
CA MET A 282 23.44 15.51 23.40
C MET A 282 23.50 17.03 23.44
N ASN A 283 24.63 17.59 23.02
CA ASN A 283 24.74 19.02 22.75
C ASN A 283 23.82 19.37 21.55
N GLU A 284 23.25 20.59 21.52
CA GLU A 284 22.47 21.10 20.38
C GLU A 284 23.21 20.96 19.05
N ARG A 285 24.55 21.08 19.04
CA ARG A 285 25.37 20.86 17.85
C ARG A 285 25.41 19.40 17.40
N GLN A 286 25.54 18.46 18.34
CA GLN A 286 25.46 17.03 18.04
C GLN A 286 24.06 16.67 17.50
N LYS A 287 23.00 17.29 18.05
CA LYS A 287 21.62 17.13 17.56
C LYS A 287 21.45 17.65 16.14
N ALA A 288 21.98 18.82 15.83
CA ALA A 288 21.96 19.37 14.48
C ALA A 288 22.70 18.46 13.48
N ILE A 289 23.83 17.86 13.89
CA ILE A 289 24.59 16.92 13.04
C ILE A 289 23.77 15.65 12.76
N LEU A 290 23.14 15.07 13.77
CA LEU A 290 22.29 13.88 13.56
C LEU A 290 21.08 14.19 12.68
N LEU A 291 20.39 15.32 12.90
CA LEU A 291 19.28 15.76 12.05
C LEU A 291 19.72 15.98 10.59
N LYS A 292 20.94 16.50 10.39
CA LYS A 292 21.52 16.69 9.05
C LYS A 292 21.89 15.36 8.40
N LEU A 293 22.42 14.41 9.16
CA LEU A 293 22.70 13.05 8.69
C LEU A 293 21.41 12.35 8.28
N GLU A 294 20.37 12.43 9.12
CA GLU A 294 19.03 11.91 8.83
C GLU A 294 18.44 12.56 7.57
N SER A 295 18.53 13.89 7.44
CA SER A 295 18.09 14.61 6.24
C SER A 295 18.85 14.15 4.98
N ASN A 296 20.15 13.89 5.07
CA ASN A 296 20.94 13.40 3.94
C ASN A 296 20.53 11.98 3.54
N ILE A 297 20.33 11.10 4.52
CA ILE A 297 19.81 9.75 4.29
C ILE A 297 18.44 9.81 3.60
N ASN A 298 17.54 10.65 4.12
CA ASN A 298 16.18 10.84 3.58
C ASN A 298 16.15 11.51 2.19
N ALA A 299 17.20 12.22 1.80
CA ALA A 299 17.32 12.84 0.48
C ALA A 299 17.93 11.90 -0.57
N ILE A 300 18.63 10.85 -0.13
CA ILE A 300 19.15 9.78 -1.00
C ILE A 300 18.09 8.71 -1.22
N SER A 301 17.16 8.51 -0.30
CA SER A 301 15.96 7.71 -0.55
C SER A 301 14.97 8.48 -1.44
N THR A 302 14.27 7.74 -2.30
CA THR A 302 13.27 8.32 -3.20
C THR A 302 11.98 8.58 -2.40
N PRO A 303 11.20 9.62 -2.72
CA PRO A 303 9.90 9.86 -2.07
C PRO A 303 8.98 8.63 -2.13
N ALA A 304 8.93 7.94 -3.27
CA ALA A 304 8.18 6.70 -3.44
C ALA A 304 8.61 5.58 -2.48
N ALA A 305 9.91 5.31 -2.37
CA ALA A 305 10.42 4.26 -1.48
C ALA A 305 10.22 4.57 0.01
N ARG A 306 10.26 5.87 0.37
CA ARG A 306 9.94 6.30 1.74
C ARG A 306 8.48 6.01 2.07
N LEU A 307 7.57 6.38 1.18
CA LEU A 307 6.14 6.14 1.36
C LEU A 307 5.80 4.66 1.46
N GLU A 308 6.36 3.84 0.57
CA GLU A 308 6.20 2.38 0.59
C GLU A 308 6.59 1.81 1.96
N ARG A 309 7.79 2.15 2.45
CA ARG A 309 8.28 1.69 3.77
C ARG A 309 7.39 2.17 4.92
N ASP A 310 7.01 3.44 4.91
CA ASP A 310 6.30 4.06 6.03
C ASP A 310 4.82 3.61 6.08
N LEU A 311 4.20 3.28 4.93
CA LEU A 311 2.80 2.87 4.84
C LEU A 311 2.57 1.35 4.88
N HIS A 312 3.59 0.53 4.62
CA HIS A 312 3.44 -0.93 4.59
C HIS A 312 2.84 -1.51 5.89
N LEU A 313 3.36 -1.11 7.05
CA LEU A 313 2.87 -1.60 8.35
C LEU A 313 1.44 -1.15 8.67
N PRO A 314 1.09 0.15 8.56
CA PRO A 314 -0.29 0.60 8.75
C PRO A 314 -1.30 -0.13 7.87
N VAL A 315 -0.98 -0.33 6.58
CA VAL A 315 -1.90 -1.00 5.66
C VAL A 315 -2.08 -2.47 6.04
N ALA A 316 -0.97 -3.15 6.32
CA ALA A 316 -0.98 -4.54 6.75
C ALA A 316 -1.77 -4.78 8.05
N LEU A 317 -1.76 -3.84 8.99
CA LEU A 317 -2.35 -4.02 10.32
C LEU A 317 -3.75 -3.42 10.50
N VAL A 318 -4.14 -2.46 9.65
CA VAL A 318 -5.37 -1.67 9.82
C VAL A 318 -6.24 -1.65 8.58
N VAL A 319 -5.65 -1.64 7.38
CA VAL A 319 -6.41 -1.50 6.13
C VAL A 319 -6.88 -2.85 5.61
N ILE A 320 -6.04 -3.88 5.71
CA ILE A 320 -6.36 -5.23 5.25
C ILE A 320 -7.20 -6.03 6.28
N PRO A 321 -6.84 -6.07 7.58
CA PRO A 321 -7.62 -6.78 8.61
C PRO A 321 -8.90 -6.04 8.99
#